data_AF-G8JPH5-F1
#
_entry.id   AF-G8JPH5-F1
#
_cell.length_a   1.000
_cell.length_b   1.000
_cell.length_c   1.000
_cell.angle_alpha   90.00
_cell.angle_beta   90.00
_cell.angle_gamma   90.00
#
_symmetry.space_group_name_H-M   'P 1'
#
loop_
_entity.id
_entity.type
_entity.pdbx_description
1 polymer ?
#
loop_
_entity_poly.entity_id
_entity_poly.type
_entity_poly.pdbx_seq_one_letter_code
_entity_poly.pdbx_strand_id
1 'polypeptide(L)'
;MSWEGFKKAINRAGNSVIIKNVDKTVDKEYDIEERRYRVLEKAGKDLQKEAKGYLDSLRAVTASQVTIAEVISNLYDDSKSSSGSGYNVGNYYLQCVRDFDSETVKQLDGPFRETVLDPISKFSMYFDEIEGAIKKRDHKKQDYDAAKAKVRRLVDKPAKDATKLPRAEKELALAKEVFENLNDQLKTELPQLVALRVPYYDPSFEALVKIQLRFCTEGYTRLAQIQQYLDQQSRDDYANGVLDERIEQLLQQMSNLNICALGYK
;
A
#
# COMPACT_ATOMS: atom_id res chain seq x y z
N MET A 1 22.96 -17.39 -8.93
CA MET A 1 23.67 -16.66 -10.02
C MET A 1 24.63 -17.61 -10.72
N SER A 2 24.66 -17.64 -12.05
CA SER A 2 25.63 -18.48 -12.79
C SER A 2 27.01 -17.81 -12.86
N TRP A 3 28.07 -18.62 -13.00
CA TRP A 3 29.46 -18.15 -13.16
C TRP A 3 29.65 -17.20 -14.35
N GLU A 4 28.92 -17.42 -15.44
CA GLU A 4 28.90 -16.49 -16.58
C GLU A 4 28.23 -15.15 -16.26
N GLY A 5 27.16 -15.17 -15.46
CA GLY A 5 26.49 -13.95 -15.00
C GLY A 5 27.42 -13.09 -14.14
N PHE A 6 28.17 -13.73 -13.24
CA PHE A 6 29.18 -13.06 -12.40
C PHE A 6 30.30 -12.43 -13.24
N LYS A 7 30.84 -13.15 -14.23
CA LYS A 7 31.85 -12.60 -15.16
C LYS A 7 31.33 -11.39 -15.95
N LYS A 8 30.08 -11.46 -16.44
CA LYS A 8 29.45 -10.33 -17.16
C LYS A 8 29.26 -9.12 -16.26
N ALA A 9 28.86 -9.31 -15.00
CA ALA A 9 28.71 -8.23 -14.03
C ALA A 9 30.04 -7.52 -13.74
N ILE A 10 31.12 -8.26 -13.52
CA ILE A 10 32.47 -7.69 -13.31
C ILE A 10 32.93 -6.91 -14.55
N ASN A 11 32.75 -7.46 -15.75
CA ASN A 11 33.14 -6.78 -16.98
C ASN A 11 32.37 -5.47 -17.19
N ARG A 12 31.08 -5.43 -16.87
CA ARG A 12 30.25 -4.21 -16.95
C ARG A 12 30.71 -3.15 -15.95
N ALA A 13 30.98 -3.55 -14.71
CA ALA A 13 31.52 -2.67 -13.67
C ALA A 13 32.90 -2.10 -14.06
N GLY A 14 33.77 -2.91 -14.65
CA GLY A 14 35.06 -2.44 -15.16
C GLY A 14 34.91 -1.46 -16.33
N ASN A 15 34.00 -1.72 -17.26
CA ASN A 15 33.81 -0.87 -18.43
C ASN A 15 33.20 0.50 -18.10
N SER A 16 32.32 0.61 -17.11
CA SER A 16 31.67 1.88 -16.75
C SER A 16 32.66 2.99 -16.34
N VAL A 17 33.83 2.62 -15.81
CA VAL A 17 34.90 3.54 -15.40
C VAL A 17 35.76 4.02 -16.59
N ILE A 18 35.85 3.23 -17.68
CA ILE A 18 36.76 3.48 -18.81
C ILE A 18 36.03 4.08 -20.03
N ILE A 19 34.69 4.06 -20.02
CA ILE A 19 33.85 4.63 -21.08
C ILE A 19 33.85 6.17 -20.95
N LYS A 20 34.28 6.87 -22.00
CA LYS A 20 34.24 8.34 -22.03
C LYS A 20 32.80 8.80 -22.15
N ASN A 21 32.49 10.02 -21.66
CA ASN A 21 31.13 10.57 -21.76
C ASN A 21 30.59 10.64 -23.19
N VAL A 22 31.46 10.83 -24.19
CA VAL A 22 31.09 10.85 -25.62
C VAL A 22 30.53 9.51 -26.11
N ASP A 23 30.92 8.40 -25.47
CA ASP A 23 30.47 7.06 -25.86
C ASP A 23 29.16 6.68 -25.18
N LYS A 24 28.78 7.38 -24.09
CA LYS A 24 27.57 7.08 -23.33
C LYS A 24 26.32 7.38 -24.15
N THR A 25 25.39 6.45 -24.16
CA THR A 25 24.10 6.64 -24.82
C THR A 25 23.17 7.45 -23.90
N VAL A 26 22.55 8.50 -24.46
CA VAL A 26 21.56 9.35 -23.77
C VAL A 26 20.25 9.22 -24.53
N ASP A 27 19.19 8.83 -23.82
CA ASP A 27 17.86 8.65 -24.41
C ASP A 27 16.83 9.39 -23.55
N LYS A 28 16.62 10.67 -23.88
CA LYS A 28 15.74 11.55 -23.12
C LYS A 28 14.27 11.10 -23.18
N GLU A 29 13.86 10.48 -24.27
CA GLU A 29 12.49 10.00 -24.44
C GLU A 29 12.23 8.84 -23.48
N TYR A 30 13.13 7.84 -23.47
CA TYR A 30 13.08 6.76 -22.49
C TYR A 30 13.14 7.28 -21.06
N ASP A 31 14.05 8.20 -20.75
CA ASP A 31 14.25 8.72 -19.39
C ASP A 31 12.98 9.39 -18.84
N ILE A 32 12.19 10.04 -19.71
CA ILE A 32 10.89 10.65 -19.33
C ILE A 32 9.86 9.56 -19.02
N GLU A 33 9.74 8.53 -19.86
CA GLU A 33 8.75 7.47 -19.67
C GLU A 33 9.11 6.55 -18.50
N GLU A 34 10.40 6.26 -18.28
CA GLU A 34 10.86 5.57 -17.08
C GLU A 34 10.50 6.37 -15.83
N ARG A 35 10.77 7.69 -15.81
CA ARG A 35 10.42 8.52 -14.66
C ARG A 35 8.92 8.49 -14.34
N ARG A 36 8.06 8.55 -15.36
CA ARG A 36 6.59 8.42 -15.19
C ARG A 36 6.21 7.05 -14.63
N TYR A 37 6.80 5.99 -15.17
CA TYR A 37 6.62 4.63 -14.67
C TYR A 37 7.04 4.51 -13.20
N ARG A 38 8.20 5.05 -12.79
CA ARG A 38 8.68 5.00 -11.40
C ARG A 38 7.74 5.66 -10.41
N VAL A 39 7.07 6.74 -10.82
CA VAL A 39 6.02 7.38 -10.00
C VAL A 39 4.83 6.44 -9.82
N LEU A 40 4.38 5.79 -10.90
CA LEU A 40 3.30 4.79 -10.84
C LEU A 40 3.68 3.58 -9.98
N GLU A 41 4.86 3.01 -10.19
CA GLU A 41 5.36 1.85 -9.44
C GLU A 41 5.35 2.13 -7.93
N LYS A 42 5.90 3.28 -7.53
CA LYS A 42 5.91 3.68 -6.11
C LYS A 42 4.49 3.83 -5.57
N ALA A 43 3.64 4.59 -6.27
CA ALA A 43 2.27 4.82 -5.84
C ALA A 43 1.46 3.52 -5.75
N GLY A 44 1.63 2.59 -6.68
CA GLY A 44 0.94 1.30 -6.68
C GLY A 44 1.40 0.38 -5.54
N LYS A 45 2.71 0.33 -5.25
CA LYS A 45 3.26 -0.42 -4.10
C LYS A 45 2.80 0.16 -2.76
N ASP A 46 2.81 1.49 -2.64
CA ASP A 46 2.30 2.18 -1.45
C ASP A 46 0.79 1.90 -1.30
N LEU A 47 0.00 2.01 -2.37
CA LEU A 47 -1.43 1.71 -2.35
C LEU A 47 -1.71 0.26 -1.92
N GLN A 48 -0.95 -0.72 -2.42
CA GLN A 48 -1.08 -2.12 -2.00
C GLN A 48 -0.86 -2.29 -0.49
N LYS A 49 0.20 -1.68 0.03
CA LYS A 49 0.54 -1.73 1.45
C LYS A 49 -0.54 -1.08 2.31
N GLU A 50 -0.96 0.13 1.96
CA GLU A 50 -1.94 0.89 2.74
C GLU A 50 -3.34 0.26 2.66
N ALA A 51 -3.75 -0.29 1.51
CA ALA A 51 -5.02 -1.01 1.40
C ALA A 51 -5.06 -2.25 2.30
N LYS A 52 -3.95 -3.00 2.38
CA LYS A 52 -3.83 -4.14 3.30
C LYS A 52 -3.88 -3.68 4.76
N GLY A 53 -3.09 -2.65 5.09
CA GLY A 53 -3.05 -2.06 6.42
C GLY A 53 -4.41 -1.55 6.89
N TYR A 54 -5.21 -0.99 5.98
CA TYR A 54 -6.57 -0.56 6.26
C TYR A 54 -7.48 -1.72 6.70
N LEU A 55 -7.50 -2.83 5.95
CA LEU A 55 -8.31 -4.00 6.30
C LEU A 55 -7.87 -4.61 7.64
N ASP A 56 -6.56 -4.70 7.88
CA ASP A 56 -6.02 -5.20 9.15
C ASP A 56 -6.40 -4.28 10.33
N SER A 57 -6.40 -2.95 10.10
CA SER A 57 -6.82 -1.97 11.11
C SER A 57 -8.31 -2.05 11.41
N LEU A 58 -9.17 -2.27 10.41
CA LEU A 58 -10.60 -2.47 10.62
C LEU A 58 -10.87 -3.67 11.54
N ARG A 59 -10.23 -4.82 11.26
CA ARG A 59 -10.34 -6.01 12.10
C ARG A 59 -9.84 -5.76 13.52
N ALA A 60 -8.73 -5.04 13.67
CA ALA A 60 -8.15 -4.75 14.98
C ALA A 60 -9.07 -3.85 15.82
N VAL A 61 -9.63 -2.79 15.21
CA VAL A 61 -10.59 -1.88 15.88
C VAL A 61 -11.82 -2.64 16.34
N THR A 62 -12.42 -3.48 15.49
CA THR A 62 -13.67 -4.16 15.86
C THR A 62 -13.44 -5.26 16.88
N ALA A 63 -12.33 -5.99 16.78
CA ALA A 63 -11.93 -6.93 17.83
C ALA A 63 -11.71 -6.23 19.17
N SER A 64 -11.01 -5.09 19.18
CA SER A 64 -10.80 -4.30 20.40
C SER A 64 -12.12 -3.77 20.97
N GLN A 65 -13.05 -3.35 20.10
CA GLN A 65 -14.37 -2.90 20.51
C GLN A 65 -15.16 -4.03 21.22
N VAL A 66 -15.11 -5.26 20.69
CA VAL A 66 -15.72 -6.44 21.32
C VAL A 66 -15.12 -6.67 22.70
N THR A 67 -13.79 -6.65 22.84
CA THR A 67 -13.12 -6.84 24.14
C THR A 67 -13.53 -5.77 25.16
N ILE A 68 -13.61 -4.50 24.75
CA ILE A 68 -14.11 -3.42 25.63
C ILE A 68 -15.54 -3.74 26.09
N ALA A 69 -16.41 -4.15 25.17
CA ALA A 69 -17.78 -4.46 25.49
C ALA A 69 -17.93 -5.67 26.43
N GLU A 70 -17.07 -6.68 26.30
CA GLU A 70 -17.02 -7.84 27.21
C GLU A 70 -16.61 -7.44 28.62
N VAL A 71 -15.58 -6.59 28.76
CA VAL A 71 -15.14 -6.08 30.06
C VAL A 71 -16.24 -5.25 30.72
N ILE A 72 -16.87 -4.34 29.97
CA ILE A 72 -18.01 -3.56 30.44
C ILE A 72 -19.15 -4.49 30.89
N SER A 73 -19.57 -5.41 30.02
CA SER A 73 -20.63 -6.37 30.32
C SER A 73 -20.37 -7.10 31.64
N ASN A 74 -19.16 -7.63 31.86
CA ASN A 74 -18.79 -8.35 33.06
C ASN A 74 -18.81 -7.46 34.33
N LEU A 75 -18.28 -6.23 34.24
CA LEU A 75 -18.29 -5.28 35.37
C LEU A 75 -19.70 -4.93 35.82
N TYR A 76 -20.62 -4.73 34.87
CA TYR A 76 -22.01 -4.41 35.17
C TYR A 76 -22.86 -5.66 35.50
N ASP A 77 -22.41 -6.88 35.17
CA ASP A 77 -23.11 -8.11 35.55
C ASP A 77 -22.99 -8.42 37.06
N ASP A 78 -21.87 -8.04 37.71
CA ASP A 78 -21.68 -8.20 39.17
C ASP A 78 -22.59 -7.27 40.02
N SER A 79 -23.13 -6.21 39.42
CA SER A 79 -24.05 -5.26 40.10
C SER A 79 -25.46 -5.81 40.33
N LYS A 80 -25.76 -7.01 39.82
CA LYS A 80 -27.00 -7.78 40.04
C LYS A 80 -27.34 -8.00 41.53
N SER A 81 -26.36 -7.82 42.42
CA SER A 81 -26.53 -8.04 43.86
C SER A 81 -27.29 -6.93 44.60
N SER A 82 -27.46 -5.73 44.02
CA SER A 82 -27.86 -4.55 44.84
C SER A 82 -29.03 -3.72 44.32
N SER A 83 -29.41 -3.82 43.04
CA SER A 83 -30.42 -2.92 42.46
C SER A 83 -31.30 -3.69 41.49
N GLY A 84 -32.54 -4.00 41.88
CA GLY A 84 -33.52 -4.82 41.12
C GLY A 84 -34.02 -4.25 39.78
N SER A 85 -33.18 -3.52 39.05
CA SER A 85 -33.44 -3.03 37.71
C SER A 85 -32.85 -4.02 36.70
N GLY A 86 -33.69 -4.80 36.03
CA GLY A 86 -33.29 -5.84 35.06
C GLY A 86 -32.69 -5.33 33.74
N TYR A 87 -32.19 -4.09 33.69
CA TYR A 87 -31.70 -3.43 32.48
C TYR A 87 -30.17 -3.34 32.50
N ASN A 88 -29.48 -4.25 31.82
CA ASN A 88 -28.02 -4.19 31.66
C ASN A 88 -27.67 -3.64 30.26
N VAL A 89 -27.53 -2.32 30.17
CA VAL A 89 -27.09 -1.61 28.94
C VAL A 89 -25.75 -2.14 28.43
N GLY A 90 -24.87 -2.61 29.33
CA GLY A 90 -23.59 -3.25 28.98
C GLY A 90 -23.76 -4.55 28.17
N ASN A 91 -24.76 -5.38 28.51
CA ASN A 91 -25.07 -6.59 27.75
C ASN A 91 -25.64 -6.26 26.36
N TYR A 92 -26.47 -5.23 26.24
CA TYR A 92 -26.96 -4.76 24.95
C TYR A 92 -25.85 -4.17 24.08
N TYR A 93 -24.95 -3.38 24.68
CA TYR A 93 -23.76 -2.88 23.99
C TYR A 93 -22.89 -4.03 23.46
N LEU A 94 -22.63 -5.04 24.29
CA LEU A 94 -21.88 -6.24 23.89
C LEU A 94 -22.54 -6.95 22.70
N GLN A 95 -23.86 -7.13 22.72
CA GLN A 95 -24.58 -7.72 21.60
C GLN A 95 -24.43 -6.88 20.32
N CYS A 96 -24.68 -5.56 20.39
CA CYS A 96 -24.55 -4.66 19.23
C CYS A 96 -23.16 -4.71 18.60
N VAL A 97 -22.10 -4.73 19.43
CA VAL A 97 -20.72 -4.77 18.95
C VAL A 97 -20.35 -6.14 18.37
N ARG A 98 -20.84 -7.25 18.95
CA ARG A 98 -20.66 -8.60 18.39
C ARG A 98 -21.36 -8.75 17.05
N ASP A 99 -22.56 -8.21 16.91
CA ASP A 99 -23.30 -8.22 15.64
C ASP A 99 -22.60 -7.35 14.61
N PHE A 100 -22.07 -6.19 15.00
CA PHE A 100 -21.27 -5.35 14.11
C PHE A 100 -20.01 -6.06 13.62
N ASP A 101 -19.22 -6.69 14.50
CA ASP A 101 -18.04 -7.46 14.10
C ASP A 101 -18.40 -8.64 13.18
N SER A 102 -19.38 -9.46 13.59
CA SER A 102 -19.70 -10.71 12.91
C SER A 102 -20.51 -10.53 11.62
N GLU A 103 -21.48 -9.61 11.59
CA GLU A 103 -22.38 -9.42 10.45
C GLU A 103 -21.91 -8.31 9.51
N THR A 104 -21.06 -7.38 9.96
CA THR A 104 -20.55 -6.32 9.08
C THR A 104 -19.11 -6.58 8.68
N VAL A 105 -18.19 -6.66 9.63
CA VAL A 105 -16.74 -6.68 9.32
C VAL A 105 -16.36 -7.97 8.60
N LYS A 106 -16.76 -9.13 9.12
CA LYS A 106 -16.47 -10.41 8.48
C LYS A 106 -17.09 -10.54 7.09
N GLN A 107 -18.27 -9.93 6.88
CA GLN A 107 -18.91 -9.90 5.57
C GLN A 107 -18.25 -8.92 4.59
N LEU A 108 -17.59 -7.88 5.07
CA LEU A 108 -16.84 -6.92 4.24
C LEU A 108 -15.46 -7.46 3.84
N ASP A 109 -14.92 -8.42 4.59
CA ASP A 109 -13.59 -8.98 4.38
C ASP A 109 -13.40 -9.57 2.97
N GLY A 110 -14.30 -10.46 2.56
CA GLY A 110 -14.30 -11.09 1.24
C GLY A 110 -14.40 -10.07 0.11
N PRO A 111 -15.46 -9.24 0.06
CA PRO A 111 -15.61 -8.17 -0.92
C PRO A 111 -14.41 -7.23 -0.99
N PHE A 112 -13.84 -6.82 0.15
CA PHE A 112 -12.66 -5.96 0.15
C PHE A 112 -11.45 -6.66 -0.47
N ARG A 113 -11.21 -7.93 -0.14
CA ARG A 113 -10.13 -8.69 -0.77
C ARG A 113 -10.32 -8.79 -2.28
N GLU A 114 -11.49 -9.25 -2.72
CA GLU A 114 -11.77 -9.53 -4.12
C GLU A 114 -11.82 -8.27 -5.00
N THR A 115 -12.34 -7.17 -4.48
CA THR A 115 -12.58 -5.94 -5.27
C THR A 115 -11.50 -4.88 -5.10
N VAL A 116 -10.71 -4.93 -4.02
CA VAL A 116 -9.67 -3.94 -3.71
C VAL A 116 -8.28 -4.60 -3.66
N LEU A 117 -8.04 -5.53 -2.73
CA LEU A 117 -6.68 -6.04 -2.49
C LEU A 117 -6.14 -6.89 -3.64
N ASP A 118 -6.94 -7.82 -4.16
CA ASP A 118 -6.51 -8.75 -5.19
C ASP A 118 -6.22 -8.03 -6.51
N PRO A 119 -7.08 -7.10 -7.01
CA PRO A 119 -6.76 -6.28 -8.17
C PRO A 119 -5.49 -5.44 -7.97
N ILE A 120 -5.36 -4.72 -6.85
CA ILE A 120 -4.18 -3.89 -6.58
C ILE A 120 -2.91 -4.75 -6.52
N SER A 121 -2.99 -5.92 -5.90
CA SER A 121 -1.86 -6.87 -5.83
C SER A 121 -1.50 -7.43 -7.19
N LYS A 122 -2.49 -7.79 -8.00
CA LYS A 122 -2.29 -8.27 -9.37
C LYS A 122 -1.65 -7.21 -10.26
N PHE A 123 -2.08 -5.94 -10.15
CA PHE A 123 -1.42 -4.85 -10.86
C PHE A 123 0.04 -4.69 -10.42
N SER A 124 0.29 -4.81 -9.12
CA SER A 124 1.64 -4.66 -8.54
C SER A 124 2.62 -5.73 -9.02
N MET A 125 2.14 -6.93 -9.39
CA MET A 125 3.00 -7.98 -9.96
C MET A 125 3.65 -7.57 -11.29
N TYR A 126 2.99 -6.74 -12.10
CA TYR A 126 3.58 -6.25 -13.37
C TYR A 126 4.81 -5.38 -13.13
N PHE A 127 4.90 -4.69 -11.99
CA PHE A 127 6.05 -3.86 -11.69
C PHE A 127 7.36 -4.66 -11.59
N ASP A 128 7.29 -5.89 -11.05
CA ASP A 128 8.47 -6.74 -10.91
C ASP A 128 8.97 -7.24 -12.27
N GLU A 129 8.05 -7.57 -13.18
CA GLU A 129 8.39 -7.97 -14.55
C GLU A 129 9.06 -6.81 -15.32
N ILE A 130 8.49 -5.61 -15.22
CA ILE A 130 8.99 -4.41 -15.89
C ILE A 130 10.33 -3.98 -15.31
N GLU A 131 10.51 -4.07 -14.00
CA GLU A 131 11.79 -3.83 -13.35
C GLU A 131 12.87 -4.78 -13.88
N GLY A 132 12.51 -6.04 -14.14
CA GLY A 132 13.38 -7.00 -14.83
C GLY A 132 13.76 -6.56 -16.24
N ALA A 133 12.80 -6.04 -17.01
CA ALA A 133 13.03 -5.53 -18.36
C ALA A 133 13.91 -4.26 -18.37
N ILE A 134 13.67 -3.31 -17.47
CA ILE A 134 14.48 -2.09 -17.29
C ILE A 134 15.93 -2.48 -16.97
N LYS A 135 16.15 -3.35 -15.98
CA LYS A 135 17.49 -3.85 -15.64
C LYS A 135 18.17 -4.52 -16.84
N LYS A 136 17.42 -5.29 -17.62
CA LYS A 136 17.95 -5.96 -18.81
C LYS A 136 18.36 -4.92 -19.87
N ARG A 137 17.53 -3.90 -20.11
CA ARG A 137 17.85 -2.79 -21.02
C ARG A 137 19.11 -2.05 -20.56
N ASP A 138 19.23 -1.69 -19.29
CA ASP A 138 20.40 -0.97 -18.77
C ASP A 138 21.70 -1.75 -18.94
N HIS A 139 21.64 -3.06 -18.68
CA HIS A 139 22.76 -3.95 -18.96
C HIS A 139 23.14 -3.98 -20.45
N LYS A 140 22.16 -3.97 -21.36
CA LYS A 140 22.41 -3.94 -22.80
C LYS A 140 22.92 -2.60 -23.30
N LYS A 141 22.47 -1.50 -22.68
CA LYS A 141 23.02 -0.16 -22.89
C LYS A 141 24.50 -0.11 -22.53
N GLN A 142 24.89 -0.66 -21.39
CA GLN A 142 26.30 -0.75 -20.97
C GLN A 142 27.13 -1.60 -21.94
N ASP A 143 26.60 -2.75 -22.38
CA ASP A 143 27.26 -3.61 -23.37
C ASP A 143 27.46 -2.86 -24.71
N TYR A 144 26.45 -2.09 -25.15
CA TYR A 144 26.50 -1.25 -26.35
C TYR A 144 27.52 -0.10 -26.24
N ASP A 145 27.51 0.66 -25.14
CA ASP A 145 28.45 1.76 -24.90
C ASP A 145 29.91 1.25 -24.83
N ALA A 146 30.12 0.06 -24.25
CA ALA A 146 31.44 -0.59 -24.23
C ALA A 146 31.91 -0.98 -25.64
N ALA A 147 31.01 -1.50 -26.49
CA ALA A 147 31.32 -1.83 -27.88
C ALA A 147 31.64 -0.57 -28.71
N LYS A 148 30.91 0.54 -28.51
CA LYS A 148 31.21 1.84 -29.12
C LYS A 148 32.61 2.31 -28.76
N ALA A 149 32.93 2.29 -27.46
CA ALA A 149 34.24 2.69 -26.96
C ALA A 149 35.36 1.82 -27.53
N LYS A 150 35.13 0.51 -27.69
CA LYS A 150 36.10 -0.43 -28.30
C LYS A 150 36.35 -0.11 -29.77
N VAL A 151 35.30 0.11 -30.57
CA VAL A 151 35.43 0.49 -31.98
C VAL A 151 36.17 1.82 -32.11
N ARG A 152 35.79 2.85 -31.35
CA ARG A 152 36.50 4.15 -31.38
C ARG A 152 37.99 3.99 -31.09
N ARG A 153 38.37 3.23 -30.06
CA ARG A 153 39.79 2.99 -29.74
C ARG A 153 40.56 2.32 -30.88
N LEU A 154 39.93 1.40 -31.61
CA LEU A 154 40.54 0.72 -32.75
C LEU A 154 40.61 1.61 -33.99
N VAL A 155 39.71 2.57 -34.15
CA VAL A 155 39.77 3.62 -35.18
C VAL A 155 40.87 4.63 -34.85
N ASP A 156 40.88 5.16 -33.62
CA ASP A 156 41.88 6.13 -33.16
C ASP A 156 43.31 5.56 -33.18
N LYS A 157 43.44 4.26 -32.88
CA LYS A 157 44.71 3.54 -32.88
C LYS A 157 44.55 2.18 -33.58
N PRO A 158 44.77 2.14 -34.91
CA PRO A 158 44.64 0.91 -35.69
C PRO A 158 45.51 -0.22 -35.13
N ALA A 159 44.92 -1.41 -35.01
CA ALA A 159 45.65 -2.59 -34.57
C ALA A 159 46.51 -3.17 -35.70
N LYS A 160 47.62 -3.84 -35.34
CA LYS A 160 48.46 -4.58 -36.30
C LYS A 160 47.69 -5.68 -37.05
N ASP A 161 46.69 -6.25 -36.39
CA ASP A 161 45.79 -7.26 -36.97
C ASP A 161 44.56 -6.55 -37.57
N ALA A 162 44.52 -6.52 -38.90
CA ALA A 162 43.45 -5.87 -39.68
C ALA A 162 42.07 -6.50 -39.46
N THR A 163 41.97 -7.72 -38.90
CA THR A 163 40.69 -8.37 -38.63
C THR A 163 40.01 -7.86 -37.35
N LYS A 164 40.74 -7.16 -36.47
CA LYS A 164 40.20 -6.72 -35.17
C LYS A 164 39.12 -5.66 -35.27
N LEU A 165 39.30 -4.68 -36.16
CA LEU A 165 38.32 -3.62 -36.35
C LEU A 165 37.00 -4.16 -36.94
N PRO A 166 37.00 -4.91 -38.06
CA PRO A 166 35.77 -5.53 -38.59
C PRO A 166 35.05 -6.42 -37.58
N ARG A 167 35.78 -7.17 -36.74
CA ARG A 167 35.17 -7.97 -35.67
C ARG A 167 34.50 -7.11 -34.60
N ALA A 168 35.15 -6.03 -34.17
CA ALA A 168 34.58 -5.11 -33.18
C ALA A 168 33.36 -4.35 -33.73
N GLU A 169 33.35 -4.00 -35.02
CA GLU A 169 32.19 -3.40 -35.69
C GLU A 169 31.01 -4.37 -35.75
N LYS A 170 31.25 -5.65 -36.02
CA LYS A 170 30.21 -6.69 -35.97
C LYS A 170 29.66 -6.87 -34.55
N GLU A 171 30.52 -6.89 -33.53
CA GLU A 171 30.09 -6.91 -32.12
C GLU A 171 29.26 -5.68 -31.75
N LEU A 172 29.65 -4.50 -32.21
CA LEU A 172 28.91 -3.26 -32.01
C LEU A 172 27.52 -3.31 -32.66
N ALA A 173 27.42 -3.79 -33.90
CA ALA A 173 26.15 -3.93 -34.61
C ALA A 173 25.18 -4.85 -33.83
N LEU A 174 25.65 -6.00 -33.37
CA LEU A 174 24.85 -6.93 -32.55
C LEU A 174 24.45 -6.32 -31.20
N ALA A 175 25.37 -5.63 -30.51
CA ALA A 175 25.07 -4.99 -29.25
C ALA A 175 24.03 -3.86 -29.41
N LYS A 176 24.13 -3.10 -30.51
CA LYS A 176 23.15 -2.06 -30.86
C LYS A 176 21.76 -2.66 -31.08
N GLU A 177 21.65 -3.67 -31.93
CA GLU A 177 20.36 -4.31 -32.24
C GLU A 177 19.66 -4.82 -30.97
N VAL A 178 20.39 -5.52 -30.09
CA VAL A 178 19.83 -6.05 -28.84
C VAL A 178 19.41 -4.94 -27.88
N PHE A 179 20.17 -3.84 -27.80
CA PHE A 179 19.82 -2.69 -26.97
C PHE A 179 18.59 -1.95 -27.52
N GLU A 180 18.59 -1.60 -28.81
CA GLU A 180 17.50 -0.83 -29.43
C GLU A 180 16.19 -1.60 -29.39
N ASN A 181 16.19 -2.91 -29.63
CA ASN A 181 14.97 -3.72 -29.52
C ASN A 181 14.32 -3.62 -28.12
N LEU A 182 15.11 -3.71 -27.04
CA LEU A 182 14.59 -3.55 -25.67
C LEU A 182 14.19 -2.11 -25.36
N ASN A 183 14.96 -1.16 -25.88
CA ASN A 183 14.75 0.27 -25.67
C ASN A 183 13.43 0.73 -26.31
N ASP A 184 13.20 0.37 -27.58
CA ASP A 184 11.99 0.68 -28.33
C ASP A 184 10.77 -0.03 -27.77
N GLN A 185 10.93 -1.28 -27.32
CA GLN A 185 9.87 -1.99 -26.61
C GLN A 185 9.44 -1.24 -25.35
N LEU A 186 10.37 -0.85 -24.48
CA LEU A 186 10.04 -0.14 -23.24
C LEU A 186 9.48 1.27 -23.50
N LYS A 187 10.00 2.01 -24.49
CA LYS A 187 9.42 3.30 -24.91
C LYS A 187 7.97 3.16 -25.36
N THR A 188 7.61 2.02 -25.94
CA THR A 188 6.24 1.73 -26.40
C THR A 188 5.33 1.28 -25.26
N GLU A 189 5.81 0.40 -24.39
CA GLU A 189 4.99 -0.27 -23.37
C GLU A 189 4.81 0.54 -22.07
N LEU A 190 5.84 1.28 -21.62
CA LEU A 190 5.75 2.05 -20.37
C LEU A 190 4.61 3.10 -20.40
N PRO A 191 4.43 3.91 -21.45
CA PRO A 191 3.33 4.86 -21.52
C PRO A 191 1.95 4.18 -21.49
N GLN A 192 1.82 3.01 -22.12
CA GLN A 192 0.57 2.26 -22.16
C GLN A 192 0.19 1.76 -20.76
N LEU A 193 1.14 1.19 -20.02
CA LEU A 193 0.92 0.79 -18.64
C LEU A 193 0.53 1.99 -17.77
N VAL A 194 1.23 3.12 -17.94
CA VAL A 194 0.90 4.34 -17.22
C VAL A 194 -0.53 4.77 -17.52
N ALA A 195 -0.98 4.72 -18.78
CA ALA A 195 -2.35 5.04 -19.14
C ALA A 195 -3.39 4.07 -18.55
N LEU A 196 -3.06 2.77 -18.50
CA LEU A 196 -3.96 1.73 -17.97
C LEU A 196 -4.25 1.85 -16.47
N ARG A 197 -3.43 2.58 -15.70
CA ARG A 197 -3.62 2.73 -14.25
C ARG A 197 -5.03 3.22 -13.87
N VAL A 198 -5.61 4.13 -14.65
CA VAL A 198 -6.91 4.76 -14.35
C VAL A 198 -8.04 3.74 -14.51
N PRO A 199 -8.30 3.19 -15.72
CA PRO A 199 -9.38 2.21 -15.88
C PRO A 199 -9.18 0.94 -15.05
N TYR A 200 -7.95 0.62 -14.66
CA TYR A 200 -7.66 -0.51 -13.78
C TYR A 200 -8.03 -0.24 -12.31
N TYR A 201 -7.66 0.93 -11.77
CA TYR A 201 -7.89 1.25 -10.37
C TYR A 201 -9.27 1.86 -10.08
N ASP A 202 -9.93 2.48 -11.06
CA ASP A 202 -11.23 3.12 -10.86
C ASP A 202 -12.29 2.18 -10.22
N PRO A 203 -12.47 0.93 -10.68
CA PRO A 203 -13.43 0.02 -10.06
C PRO A 203 -13.07 -0.35 -8.62
N SER A 204 -11.77 -0.53 -8.33
CA SER A 204 -11.31 -0.82 -6.97
C SER A 204 -11.47 0.38 -6.04
N PHE A 205 -11.28 1.60 -6.55
CA PHE A 205 -11.53 2.82 -5.79
C PHE A 205 -13.03 2.99 -5.48
N GLU A 206 -13.90 2.76 -6.47
CA GLU A 206 -15.35 2.78 -6.26
C GLU A 206 -15.78 1.74 -5.21
N ALA A 207 -15.27 0.51 -5.32
CA ALA A 207 -15.56 -0.56 -4.36
C ALA A 207 -15.07 -0.21 -2.95
N LEU A 208 -13.86 0.34 -2.83
CA LEU A 208 -13.30 0.81 -1.56
C LEU A 208 -14.24 1.81 -0.89
N VAL A 209 -14.67 2.85 -1.60
CA VAL A 209 -15.58 3.87 -1.06
C VAL A 209 -16.91 3.26 -0.60
N LYS A 210 -17.49 2.34 -1.39
CA LYS A 210 -18.74 1.65 -1.03
C LYS A 210 -18.59 0.79 0.22
N ILE A 211 -17.47 0.08 0.36
CA ILE A 211 -17.18 -0.73 1.54
C ILE A 211 -17.01 0.14 2.77
N GLN A 212 -16.26 1.25 2.66
CA GLN A 212 -16.08 2.21 3.74
C GLN A 212 -17.41 2.82 4.19
N LEU A 213 -18.25 3.24 3.23
CA LEU A 213 -19.58 3.75 3.52
C LEU A 213 -20.45 2.73 4.25
N ARG A 214 -20.45 1.47 3.79
CA ARG A 214 -21.20 0.39 4.44
C ARG A 214 -20.71 0.17 5.87
N PHE A 215 -19.39 0.07 6.08
CA PHE A 215 -18.81 -0.09 7.42
C PHE A 215 -19.27 1.02 8.38
N CYS A 216 -19.15 2.29 7.97
CA CYS A 216 -19.53 3.42 8.80
C CYS A 216 -21.05 3.47 9.08
N THR A 217 -21.87 3.19 8.06
CA THR A 217 -23.34 3.24 8.18
C THR A 217 -23.87 2.14 9.09
N GLU A 218 -23.37 0.92 8.94
CA GLU A 218 -23.74 -0.21 9.81
C GLU A 218 -23.25 0.04 11.24
N GLY A 219 -22.01 0.53 11.42
CA GLY A 219 -21.47 0.86 12.73
C GLY A 219 -22.32 1.90 13.47
N TYR A 220 -22.68 2.98 12.77
CA TYR A 220 -23.60 3.98 13.30
C TYR A 220 -24.95 3.35 13.68
N THR A 221 -25.55 2.59 12.76
CA THR A 221 -26.88 1.99 12.97
C THR A 221 -26.90 1.06 14.18
N ARG A 222 -25.89 0.20 14.33
CA ARG A 222 -25.78 -0.75 15.46
C ARG A 222 -25.57 -0.02 16.78
N LEU A 223 -24.72 1.00 16.82
CA LEU A 223 -24.48 1.75 18.05
C LEU A 223 -25.66 2.66 18.43
N ALA A 224 -26.36 3.24 17.45
CA ALA A 224 -27.55 4.05 17.69
C ALA A 224 -28.68 3.25 18.38
N GLN A 225 -28.78 1.94 18.12
CA GLN A 225 -29.73 1.07 18.81
C GLN A 225 -29.53 1.02 20.33
N ILE A 226 -28.35 1.35 20.84
CA ILE A 226 -28.10 1.40 22.30
C ILE A 226 -28.92 2.52 22.95
N GLN A 227 -29.14 3.63 22.22
CA GLN A 227 -29.84 4.79 22.75
C GLN A 227 -31.24 4.43 23.27
N GLN A 228 -31.94 3.48 22.64
CA GLN A 228 -33.28 3.06 23.07
C GLN A 228 -33.29 2.38 24.44
N TYR A 229 -32.14 1.88 24.90
CA TYR A 229 -31.98 1.22 26.19
C TYR A 229 -31.43 2.15 27.28
N LEU A 230 -31.13 3.41 26.94
CA LEU A 230 -30.80 4.45 27.91
C LEU A 230 -32.07 4.95 28.60
N ASP A 231 -31.93 5.42 29.85
CA ASP A 231 -33.04 6.01 30.58
C ASP A 231 -33.63 7.23 29.84
N GLN A 232 -34.90 7.54 30.11
CA GLN A 232 -35.63 8.59 29.40
C GLN A 232 -34.96 9.97 29.52
N GLN A 233 -34.43 10.29 30.70
CA GLN A 233 -33.74 11.57 30.94
C GLN A 233 -32.48 11.68 30.07
N SER A 234 -31.66 10.62 30.01
CA SER A 234 -30.45 10.60 29.18
C SER A 234 -30.75 10.70 27.67
N ARG A 235 -31.89 10.17 27.21
CA ARG A 235 -32.36 10.34 25.83
C ARG A 235 -32.82 11.76 25.54
N ASP A 236 -33.57 12.37 26.45
CA ASP A 236 -34.06 13.74 26.31
C ASP A 236 -32.89 14.76 26.37
N ASP A 237 -31.90 14.52 27.24
CA ASP A 237 -30.67 15.32 27.32
C ASP A 237 -29.85 15.22 26.03
N TYR A 238 -29.78 14.04 25.40
CA TYR A 238 -29.13 13.86 24.09
C TYR A 238 -29.83 14.67 22.99
N ALA A 239 -31.15 14.57 22.91
CA ALA A 239 -31.94 15.26 21.90
C ALA A 239 -31.88 16.79 22.02
N ASN A 240 -31.67 17.31 23.23
CA ASN A 240 -31.60 18.74 23.53
C ASN A 240 -30.16 19.30 23.57
N GLY A 241 -29.13 18.49 23.28
CA GLY A 241 -27.73 18.93 23.24
C GLY A 241 -27.10 19.22 24.61
N VAL A 242 -27.67 18.69 25.69
CA VAL A 242 -27.22 18.92 27.09
C VAL A 242 -26.04 18.01 27.48
N LEU A 243 -25.62 17.13 26.56
CA LEU A 243 -24.57 16.14 26.80
C LEU A 243 -23.20 16.74 27.11
N ASP A 244 -22.82 17.84 26.46
CA ASP A 244 -21.49 18.42 26.64
C ASP A 244 -21.31 18.93 28.08
N GLU A 245 -22.31 19.62 28.64
CA GLU A 245 -22.31 20.05 30.04
C GLU A 245 -22.29 18.86 31.01
N ARG A 246 -23.02 17.79 30.69
CA ARG A 246 -23.09 16.58 31.53
C ARG A 246 -21.78 15.80 31.49
N ILE A 247 -21.10 15.74 30.34
CA ILE A 247 -19.77 15.15 30.19
C ILE A 247 -18.75 15.93 31.02
N GLU A 248 -18.76 17.27 30.98
CA GLU A 248 -17.88 18.10 31.81
C GLU A 248 -18.09 17.85 33.31
N GLN A 249 -19.35 17.77 33.76
CA GLN A 249 -19.70 17.46 35.14
C GLN A 249 -19.24 16.04 35.54
N LEU A 250 -19.44 15.04 34.67
CA LEU A 250 -18.98 13.66 34.92
C LEU A 250 -17.45 13.58 34.97
N LEU A 251 -16.74 14.31 34.11
CA LEU A 251 -15.28 14.40 34.15
C LEU A 251 -14.80 15.04 35.47
N GLN A 252 -15.48 16.07 35.97
CA GLN A 252 -15.20 16.64 37.28
C GLN A 252 -15.44 15.62 38.41
N GLN A 253 -16.56 14.87 38.36
CA GLN A 253 -16.84 13.81 39.32
C GLN A 253 -15.78 12.70 39.27
N MET A 254 -15.36 12.27 38.08
CA MET A 254 -14.27 11.30 37.91
C MET A 254 -12.94 11.82 38.47
N SER A 255 -12.65 13.12 38.32
CA SER A 255 -11.46 13.74 38.93
C SER A 255 -11.51 13.69 40.47
N ASN A 256 -12.71 13.80 41.05
CA ASN A 256 -12.94 13.73 42.50
C ASN A 256 -12.92 12.29 43.03
N LEU A 257 -13.12 11.29 42.16
CA LEU A 257 -13.00 9.86 42.50
C LEU A 257 -11.55 9.36 42.57
N ASN A 258 -10.55 10.26 42.47
CA ASN A 258 -9.15 9.93 42.70
C ASN A 258 -8.98 9.25 44.07
N ILE A 259 -8.66 7.96 44.05
CA ILE A 259 -8.52 7.06 45.21
C ILE A 259 -7.51 7.58 46.26
N CYS A 260 -6.68 8.56 45.93
CA CYS A 260 -5.77 9.22 46.86
C CYS A 260 -6.44 10.26 47.79
N ALA A 261 -7.70 10.64 47.60
CA ALA A 261 -8.40 11.57 48.49
C ALA A 261 -9.04 10.91 49.72
N LEU A 262 -9.09 9.56 49.77
CA LEU A 262 -9.66 8.80 50.89
C LEU A 262 -8.68 8.56 52.05
N GLY A 263 -7.48 9.15 52.00
CA GLY A 263 -6.40 8.96 52.98
C GLY A 263 -6.25 10.05 54.05
N TYR A 264 -7.19 10.98 54.19
CA TYR A 264 -7.15 11.99 55.27
C TYR A 264 -8.49 12.09 55.99
N LYS A 265 -8.66 11.28 57.03
CA LYS A 265 -9.31 11.65 58.29
C LYS A 265 -8.64 10.92 59.45
#